data_AF-A0A4C1YGB1-F1
#
_entry.id   AF-A0A4C1YGB1-F1
#
_cell.length_a   1.000
_cell.length_b   1.000
_cell.length_c   1.000
_cell.angle_alpha   90.00
_cell.angle_beta   90.00
_cell.angle_gamma   90.00
#
_symmetry.space_group_name_H-M   'P 1'
#
loop_
_entity.id
_entity.type
_entity.pdbx_description
1 polymer ?
#
loop_
_entity_poly.entity_id
_entity_poly.type
_entity_poly.pdbx_seq_one_letter_code
_entity_poly.pdbx_strand_id
1 'polypeptide(L)'
;MTTVALENYRTVNSDWYTTICLPEGIDELRKINRKRRIILHRDASSHMAKETNKFSKEKDVELTINPAYSPDLTSCDFLLFAKIKNHYTRSRIFITRRGCRRV
;
A
#
# COMPACT_ATOMS: atom_id res chain seq x y z
N MET A 1 11.14 5.05 -8.86
CA MET A 1 9.93 5.12 -8.02
C MET A 1 9.38 6.54 -8.08
N THR A 2 8.28 6.73 -8.80
CA THR A 2 7.59 8.02 -8.91
C THR A 2 6.60 8.11 -7.76
N THR A 3 6.76 9.07 -6.86
CA THR A 3 5.77 9.28 -5.80
C THR A 3 4.58 10.04 -6.37
N VAL A 4 3.45 9.35 -6.56
CA VAL A 4 2.19 9.99 -6.96
C VAL A 4 1.44 10.46 -5.71
N ALA A 5 1.34 11.77 -5.51
CA ALA A 5 0.60 12.34 -4.39
C ALA A 5 -0.92 12.31 -4.67
N LEU A 6 -1.69 11.72 -3.75
CA LEU A 6 -3.15 11.84 -3.75
C LEU A 6 -3.54 13.22 -3.20
N GLU A 7 -3.82 14.18 -4.06
CA GLU A 7 -4.19 15.56 -3.68
C GLU A 7 -5.70 15.72 -3.40
N ASN A 8 -6.07 16.84 -2.78
CA ASN A 8 -7.47 17.25 -2.59
C ASN A 8 -8.36 16.18 -1.93
N TYR A 9 -7.84 15.52 -0.88
CA TYR A 9 -8.55 14.49 -0.12
C TYR A 9 -9.01 13.27 -0.95
N ARG A 10 -8.40 13.05 -2.12
CA ARG A 10 -8.65 11.84 -2.92
C ARG A 10 -8.22 10.60 -2.14
N THR A 11 -9.03 9.56 -2.24
CA THR A 11 -8.78 8.25 -1.66
C THR A 11 -8.36 7.26 -2.75
N VAL A 12 -7.76 6.14 -2.33
CA VAL A 12 -7.43 5.03 -3.22
C VAL A 12 -8.72 4.25 -3.53
N ASN A 13 -9.29 4.50 -4.70
CA ASN A 13 -10.34 3.66 -5.25
C ASN A 13 -9.74 2.48 -6.05
N SER A 14 -10.58 1.55 -6.47
CA SER A 14 -10.15 0.37 -7.23
C SER A 14 -9.54 0.72 -8.59
N ASP A 15 -10.03 1.76 -9.25
CA ASP A 15 -9.51 2.25 -10.52
C ASP A 15 -8.06 2.75 -10.39
N TRP A 16 -7.79 3.68 -9.47
CA TRP A 16 -6.44 4.18 -9.19
C TRP A 16 -5.50 3.06 -8.71
N TYR A 17 -6.03 2.14 -7.90
CA TYR A 17 -5.26 1.00 -7.40
C TYR A 17 -4.79 0.07 -8.52
N THR A 18 -5.65 -0.19 -9.52
CA THR A 18 -5.33 -1.11 -10.63
C THR A 18 -4.57 -0.46 -11.78
N THR A 19 -4.75 0.84 -12.00
CA THR A 19 -4.13 1.56 -13.12
C THR A 19 -2.77 2.15 -12.76
N ILE A 20 -2.55 2.52 -11.50
CA ILE A 20 -1.33 3.22 -11.06
C ILE A 20 -0.60 2.41 -9.99
N CYS A 21 -1.25 2.13 -8.85
CA CYS A 21 -0.56 1.59 -7.68
C CYS A 21 0.03 0.19 -7.89
N LEU A 22 -0.81 -0.77 -8.32
CA LEU A 22 -0.41 -2.16 -8.49
C LEU A 22 0.62 -2.35 -9.63
N PRO A 23 0.42 -1.79 -10.84
CA PRO A 23 1.41 -1.94 -11.92
C PRO A 23 2.80 -1.43 -11.51
N GLU A 24 2.89 -0.23 -10.93
CA GLU A 24 4.17 0.34 -10.50
C GLU A 24 4.84 -0.53 -9.43
N GLY A 25 4.07 -0.99 -8.43
CA GLY A 25 4.60 -1.86 -7.37
C GLY A 25 5.11 -3.20 -7.90
N ILE A 26 4.37 -3.83 -8.82
CA ILE A 26 4.77 -5.10 -9.43
C ILE A 26 6.02 -4.92 -10.29
N ASP A 27 6.09 -3.86 -11.10
CA ASP A 27 7.24 -3.60 -11.96
C ASP A 27 8.52 -3.40 -11.14
N GLU A 28 8.46 -2.67 -10.02
CA GLU A 28 9.59 -2.52 -9.11
C GLU A 28 10.00 -3.86 -8.46
N LEU A 29 9.05 -4.68 -8.02
CA LEU A 29 9.35 -6.00 -7.47
C LEU A 29 9.98 -6.93 -8.51
N ARG A 30 9.50 -6.88 -9.76
CA ARG A 30 10.04 -7.69 -10.87
C ARG A 30 11.41 -7.20 -11.33
N LYS A 31 11.77 -5.93 -11.14
CA LYS A 31 13.16 -5.45 -11.35
C LYS A 31 14.14 -6.11 -10.38
N ILE A 32 13.74 -6.30 -9.13
CA ILE A 32 14.57 -6.94 -8.09
C ILE A 32 14.65 -8.45 -8.33
N ASN A 33 13.51 -9.10 -8.57
CA ASN A 33 13.47 -10.54 -8.86
C ASN A 33 12.35 -10.89 -9.85
N ARG A 34 12.75 -11.02 -11.13
CA ARG A 34 11.81 -11.26 -12.24
C ARG A 34 10.98 -12.53 -12.10
N LYS A 35 11.53 -13.59 -11.49
CA LYS A 35 10.90 -14.92 -11.45
C LYS A 35 10.18 -15.22 -10.13
N ARG A 36 10.38 -14.43 -9.10
CA ARG A 36 9.79 -14.70 -7.78
C ARG A 36 8.28 -14.48 -7.82
N ARG A 37 7.55 -15.40 -7.21
CA ARG A 37 6.12 -15.28 -6.98
C ARG A 37 5.86 -14.08 -6.07
N ILE A 38 4.86 -13.27 -6.44
CA ILE A 38 4.42 -12.13 -5.63
C ILE A 38 3.18 -12.58 -4.86
N ILE A 39 3.23 -12.41 -3.55
CA ILE A 39 2.11 -12.70 -2.65
C ILE A 39 1.68 -11.37 -2.05
N LEU A 40 0.41 -11.01 -2.27
CA LEU A 40 -0.16 -9.74 -1.86
C LEU A 40 -1.24 -9.95 -0.79
N HIS A 41 -1.09 -9.23 0.32
CA HIS A 41 -2.09 -9.14 1.38
C HIS A 41 -3.15 -8.07 1.04
N ARG A 42 -4.42 -8.30 1.44
CA ARG A 42 -5.54 -7.36 1.22
C ARG A 42 -6.43 -7.23 2.45
N ASP A 43 -6.88 -6.01 2.68
CA ASP A 43 -7.66 -5.57 3.84
C ASP A 43 -8.83 -4.64 3.47
N ALA A 44 -8.79 -3.98 2.30
CA ALA A 44 -9.79 -2.99 1.88
C ALA A 44 -10.73 -3.48 0.76
N SER A 45 -11.94 -2.91 0.72
CA SER A 45 -12.97 -3.23 -0.28
C SER A 45 -12.55 -2.89 -1.72
N SER A 46 -11.82 -1.79 -1.93
CA SER A 46 -11.25 -1.43 -3.23
C SER A 46 -10.24 -2.47 -3.75
N HIS A 47 -9.54 -3.15 -2.84
CA HIS A 47 -8.60 -4.23 -3.17
C HIS A 47 -9.33 -5.55 -3.53
N MET A 48 -10.59 -5.68 -3.12
CA MET A 48 -11.46 -6.83 -3.41
C MET A 48 -12.37 -6.62 -4.64
N ALA A 49 -12.31 -5.45 -5.28
CA ALA A 49 -13.09 -5.13 -6.47
C ALA A 49 -12.85 -6.13 -7.62
N LYS A 50 -13.83 -6.25 -8.53
CA LYS A 50 -13.77 -7.19 -9.65
C LYS A 50 -12.60 -6.86 -10.58
N GLU A 51 -12.39 -5.59 -10.91
CA GLU A 51 -11.21 -5.17 -11.71
C GLU A 51 -9.89 -5.54 -11.03
N THR A 52 -9.77 -5.33 -9.71
CA THR A 52 -8.55 -5.64 -8.96
C THR A 52 -8.23 -7.13 -8.94
N ASN A 53 -9.25 -7.97 -8.75
CA ASN A 53 -9.12 -9.42 -8.83
C ASN A 53 -8.71 -9.88 -10.24
N LYS A 54 -9.29 -9.29 -11.28
CA LYS A 54 -8.96 -9.61 -12.67
C LYS A 54 -7.50 -9.26 -12.97
N PHE A 55 -7.08 -8.04 -12.62
CA PHE A 55 -5.71 -7.59 -12.81
C PHE A 55 -4.69 -8.46 -12.06
N SER A 56 -4.97 -8.82 -10.81
CA SER A 56 -4.06 -9.65 -10.00
C SER A 56 -3.85 -11.03 -10.63
N LYS A 57 -4.91 -11.64 -11.17
CA LYS A 57 -4.83 -12.92 -11.90
C LYS A 57 -4.00 -12.79 -13.18
N GLU A 58 -4.22 -11.73 -13.96
CA GLU A 58 -3.47 -11.47 -15.20
C GLU A 58 -1.97 -11.26 -14.97
N LYS A 59 -1.59 -10.73 -13.80
CA LYS A 59 -0.19 -10.44 -13.43
C LYS A 59 0.50 -11.55 -12.62
N ASP A 60 -0.16 -12.71 -12.47
CA ASP A 60 0.35 -13.83 -11.65
C ASP A 60 0.71 -13.40 -10.22
N VAL A 61 -0.15 -12.56 -9.63
CA VAL A 61 -0.05 -12.15 -8.23
C VAL A 61 -0.97 -13.04 -7.41
N GLU A 62 -0.37 -13.82 -6.51
CA GLU A 62 -1.13 -14.60 -5.53
C GLU A 62 -1.67 -13.69 -4.44
N LEU A 63 -2.90 -13.96 -4.04
CA LEU A 63 -3.62 -13.18 -3.07
C LEU A 63 -3.75 -13.98 -1.78
N THR A 64 -3.20 -13.48 -0.68
CA THR A 64 -3.39 -14.08 0.64
C THR A 64 -4.68 -13.56 1.25
N ILE A 65 -5.51 -14.49 1.72
CA ILE A 65 -6.72 -14.17 2.48
C ILE A 65 -6.28 -13.95 3.94
N ASN A 66 -6.52 -12.76 4.48
CA ASN A 66 -6.45 -12.54 5.91
C ASN A 66 -7.84 -12.66 6.54
N PRO A 67 -7.91 -13.11 7.79
CA PRO A 67 -9.12 -12.96 8.57
C PRO A 67 -9.48 -11.47 8.71
N ALA A 68 -10.78 -11.19 8.76
CA ALA A 68 -11.27 -9.84 8.91
C ALA A 68 -10.76 -9.22 10.22
N TYR A 69 -10.43 -7.92 10.17
CA TYR A 69 -10.04 -7.13 11.34
C TYR A 69 -8.84 -7.68 12.14
N SER A 70 -7.85 -8.26 11.45
CA SER A 70 -6.64 -8.81 12.09
C SER A 70 -5.38 -8.03 11.71
N PRO A 71 -5.23 -6.77 12.19
CA PRO A 71 -4.05 -5.94 11.92
C PRO A 71 -2.76 -6.49 12.54
N ASP A 72 -2.88 -7.35 13.55
CA ASP A 72 -1.77 -8.08 14.15
C ASP A 72 -1.09 -9.07 13.18
N LEU A 73 -1.85 -9.57 12.19
CA LEU A 73 -1.33 -10.45 11.14
C LEU A 73 -0.71 -9.70 9.97
N THR A 74 -0.91 -8.38 9.88
CA THR A 74 -0.31 -7.55 8.83
C THR A 74 1.01 -6.96 9.30
N SER A 75 2.10 -7.29 8.61
CA SER A 75 3.42 -6.74 8.91
C SER A 75 3.46 -5.20 8.81
N CYS A 76 2.69 -4.60 7.90
CA CYS A 76 2.57 -3.15 7.77
C CYS A 76 1.96 -2.52 9.02
N ASP A 77 0.83 -3.04 9.50
CA ASP A 77 0.12 -2.50 10.65
C ASP A 77 0.87 -2.73 11.96
N PHE A 78 1.31 -3.97 12.20
CA PHE A 78 1.96 -4.34 13.45
C PHE A 78 3.38 -3.77 13.60
N LEU A 79 4.19 -3.78 12.54
CA LEU A 79 5.61 -3.40 12.63
C LEU A 79 5.89 -2.02 12.06
N LEU A 80 5.54 -1.79 10.79
CA LEU A 80 5.97 -0.60 10.06
C LEU A 80 5.27 0.64 10.61
N PHE A 81 3.94 0.63 10.69
CA PHE A 81 3.18 1.78 11.16
C PHE A 81 3.39 2.05 12.65
N ALA A 82 3.60 1.02 13.48
CA ALA A 82 4.02 1.21 14.87
C ALA A 82 5.34 1.97 14.98
N LYS A 83 6.38 1.58 14.20
CA LYS A 83 7.68 2.29 14.16
C LYS A 83 7.53 3.73 13.67
N ILE A 84 6.77 3.92 12.59
CA ILE A 84 6.50 5.24 12.01
C ILE A 84 5.79 6.14 13.01
N LYS A 85 4.76 5.62 13.70
CA LYS A 85 4.02 6.35 14.73
C LYS A 85 4.95 6.79 15.86
N ASN A 86 5.77 5.88 16.39
CA ASN A 86 6.74 6.20 17.45
C ASN A 86 7.78 7.27 17.03
N HIS A 87 8.12 7.33 15.75
CA HIS A 87 9.00 8.37 15.22
C HIS A 87 8.31 9.74 15.11
N TYR A 88 7.00 9.78 14.83
CA TYR A 88 6.26 11.03 14.66
C TYR A 88 5.60 11.56 15.94
N THR A 89 5.20 10.69 16.88
CA THR A 89 4.55 11.10 18.14
C THR A 89 5.49 11.79 19.13
N ARG A 90 6.81 11.75 18.90
CA ARG A 90 7.84 12.44 19.69
C ARG A 90 8.18 13.83 19.14
N SER A 91 7.19 14.74 19.08
CA SER A 91 7.43 16.19 18.82
C SER A 91 7.54 16.64 17.35
N ARG A 92 6.71 16.11 16.45
CA ARG A 92 6.64 16.58 15.05
C ARG A 92 5.24 17.08 14.70
N ILE A 93 5.14 18.36 14.32
CA ILE A 93 3.92 18.96 13.77
C ILE A 93 4.14 19.20 12.27
N PHE A 94 3.21 18.68 11.46
CA PHE A 94 3.22 18.91 10.02
C PHE A 94 2.28 20.08 9.70
N ILE A 95 2.83 21.16 9.16
CA ILE A 95 2.06 22.35 8.75
C ILE A 95 1.72 22.26 7.26
N THR A 96 2.58 21.62 6.48
CA THR A 96 2.37 21.40 5.05
C THR A 96 2.76 19.98 4.67
N ARG A 97 2.27 19.50 3.52
CA ARG A 97 2.63 18.17 2.99
C ARG A 97 4.13 17.95 2.80
N ARG A 98 4.90 19.02 2.59
CA ARG A 98 6.35 18.97 2.38
C ARG A 98 7.17 19.32 3.62
N GLY A 99 6.53 19.74 4.72
CA GLY A 99 7.22 20.38 5.84
C GLY A 99 6.81 19.85 7.21
N CYS A 100 7.81 19.48 8.00
CA CYS A 100 7.70 19.06 9.40
C CYS A 100 8.45 20.07 10.29
N ARG A 101 7.77 20.69 11.26
CA ARG A 101 8.46 21.42 12.34
C ARG A 101 8.65 20.49 13.53
N ARG A 102 9.89 20.40 14.05
CA ARG A 102 10.11 19.86 15.39
C ARG A 102 9.62 20.88 16.40
N VAL A 103 8.92 20.42 17.42
CA VAL A 103 8.62 21.19 18.63
C VAL A 103 9.75 20.96 19.62
#